data_AF-A0A855QPQ1-F1
#
_entry.id   AF-A0A855QPQ1-F1
#
_cell.length_a   1.000
_cell.length_b   1.000
_cell.length_c   1.000
_cell.angle_alpha   90.00
_cell.angle_beta   90.00
_cell.angle_gamma   90.00
#
_symmetry.space_group_name_H-M   'P 1'
#
loop_
_entity.id
_entity.type
_entity.pdbx_description
1 polymer ?
#
loop_
_entity_poly.entity_id
_entity_poly.type
_entity_poly.pdbx_seq_one_letter_code
_entity_poly.pdbx_strand_id
1 'polypeptide(L)'
;METNRGTGFFTRPSLVEQALTRWFLFSLSERPIWLNSLDDARQYHIATVKQDVGEQYMMAHGFQVGKELQSSSMYENTYRKLKVDHVELWISNELNAIHLMRKNGDDPEMTMVRSLPLPELSSEEGLYMAFSPATPDATVERFRAELDRIKQDGTYHAIVKKWLQGPSH
;
A
#
# COMPACT_ATOMS: atom_id res chain seq x y z
N MET A 1 8.15 31.81 -36.87
CA MET A 1 9.34 31.57 -36.05
C MET A 1 8.85 30.90 -34.78
N GLU A 2 9.27 29.65 -34.59
CA GLU A 2 8.99 28.77 -33.43
C GLU A 2 9.39 29.45 -32.10
N THR A 3 8.98 29.05 -30.90
CA THR A 3 8.85 27.69 -30.35
C THR A 3 7.90 27.61 -29.17
N ASN A 4 7.17 26.49 -29.18
CA ASN A 4 6.47 25.80 -28.10
C ASN A 4 7.39 25.42 -26.91
N ARG A 5 6.89 25.51 -25.66
CA ARG A 5 7.16 24.52 -24.61
C ARG A 5 5.91 24.36 -23.74
N GLY A 6 5.29 23.19 -23.87
CA GLY A 6 4.02 22.86 -23.27
C GLY A 6 4.11 22.57 -21.78
N THR A 7 3.24 23.23 -21.02
CA THR A 7 2.61 22.67 -19.83
C THR A 7 1.45 21.80 -20.29
N GLY A 8 1.76 20.54 -20.63
CA GLY A 8 0.75 19.50 -20.80
C GLY A 8 0.18 19.18 -19.42
N PHE A 9 -0.92 19.83 -19.06
CA PHE A 9 -1.83 19.30 -18.07
C PHE A 9 -2.26 17.92 -18.57
N PHE A 10 -1.85 16.86 -17.88
CA PHE A 10 -2.50 15.57 -18.01
C PHE A 10 -3.98 15.82 -17.65
N THR A 11 -4.82 15.95 -18.67
CA THR A 11 -6.25 15.77 -18.50
C THR A 11 -6.44 14.39 -17.85
N ARG A 12 -7.47 14.23 -17.01
CA ARG A 12 -7.76 13.02 -16.25
C ARG A 12 -8.74 12.04 -16.97
N PRO A 13 -8.56 11.59 -18.24
CA PRO A 13 -9.43 10.60 -18.86
C PRO A 13 -8.86 9.17 -18.87
N SER A 14 -7.76 8.85 -18.19
CA SER A 14 -7.15 7.51 -18.20
C SER A 14 -7.21 6.75 -16.87
N LEU A 15 -7.71 7.39 -15.81
CA LEU A 15 -7.73 6.80 -14.48
C LEU A 15 -9.12 6.25 -14.16
N VAL A 16 -9.16 5.05 -13.59
CA VAL A 16 -10.38 4.40 -13.09
C VAL A 16 -10.09 3.90 -11.67
N GLU A 17 -10.84 4.42 -10.70
CA GLU A 17 -10.63 4.22 -9.26
C GLU A 17 -10.98 2.79 -8.82
N GLN A 18 -10.07 2.11 -8.12
CA GLN A 18 -10.15 0.67 -7.85
C GLN A 18 -10.08 0.22 -6.39
N ALA A 19 -9.48 0.95 -5.44
CA ALA A 19 -9.47 0.57 -4.01
C ALA A 19 -8.76 1.63 -3.15
N LEU A 20 -9.29 1.90 -1.94
CA LEU A 20 -8.62 2.72 -0.92
C LEU A 20 -7.23 2.15 -0.61
N THR A 21 -6.21 3.02 -0.59
CA THR A 21 -4.87 2.63 -0.13
C THR A 21 -4.62 3.23 1.23
N ARG A 22 -4.48 2.38 2.25
CA ARG A 22 -4.09 2.79 3.60
C ARG A 22 -2.73 2.20 3.91
N TRP A 23 -1.80 3.06 4.30
CA TRP A 23 -0.45 2.69 4.69
C TRP A 23 -0.27 2.87 6.18
N PHE A 24 0.45 1.92 6.78
CA PHE A 24 0.77 1.98 8.20
C PHE A 24 2.20 1.51 8.43
N LEU A 25 2.76 1.95 9.56
CA LEU A 25 3.73 1.13 10.28
C LEU A 25 2.95 0.13 11.14
N PHE A 26 3.37 -1.12 11.05
CA PHE A 26 2.78 -2.23 11.78
C PHE A 26 3.77 -2.84 12.77
N SER A 27 3.28 -3.24 13.94
CA SER A 27 4.00 -4.09 14.90
C SER A 27 3.23 -5.40 15.12
N LEU A 28 3.87 -6.41 15.71
CA LEU A 28 3.13 -7.61 16.15
C LEU A 28 2.25 -7.30 17.36
N SER A 29 1.12 -8.00 17.48
CA SER A 29 0.21 -7.92 18.63
C SER A 29 0.84 -8.43 19.92
N GLU A 30 1.76 -9.40 19.85
CA GLU A 30 2.51 -9.93 20.99
C GLU A 30 3.47 -8.90 21.62
N ARG A 31 3.91 -7.92 20.82
CA ARG A 31 4.83 -6.84 21.22
C ARG A 31 4.38 -5.52 20.59
N PRO A 32 3.25 -4.97 21.05
CA PRO A 32 2.64 -3.83 20.39
C PRO A 32 3.45 -2.56 20.61
N ILE A 33 3.63 -1.78 19.54
CA ILE A 33 4.25 -0.46 19.57
C ILE A 33 3.21 0.56 19.12
N TRP A 34 3.08 1.64 19.88
CA TRP A 34 2.20 2.75 19.58
C TRP A 34 3.05 3.99 19.37
N LEU A 35 2.90 4.60 18.19
CA LEU A 35 3.68 5.77 17.79
C LEU A 35 2.72 6.96 17.63
N ASN A 36 3.15 8.15 18.04
CA ASN A 36 2.41 9.38 17.81
C ASN A 36 2.90 10.10 16.55
N SER A 37 4.14 9.85 16.16
CA SER A 37 4.78 10.46 14.99
C SER A 37 5.71 9.49 14.28
N LEU A 38 6.13 9.86 13.07
CA LEU A 38 7.14 9.09 12.35
C LEU A 38 8.49 9.11 13.08
N ASP A 39 8.86 10.23 13.72
CA ASP A 39 10.14 10.36 14.42
C ASP A 39 10.25 9.42 15.63
N ASP A 40 9.13 9.07 16.28
CA ASP A 40 9.10 8.06 17.35
C ASP A 40 9.63 6.69 16.87
N ALA A 41 9.52 6.42 15.56
CA ALA A 41 9.96 5.18 14.94
C ALA A 41 11.50 5.05 14.82
N ARG A 42 12.26 6.14 14.99
CA ARG A 42 13.73 6.15 14.78
C ARG A 42 14.52 5.25 15.72
N GLN A 43 13.93 4.89 16.86
CA GLN A 43 14.55 3.99 17.82
C GLN A 43 14.39 2.50 17.48
N TYR A 44 13.62 2.18 16.43
CA TYR A 44 13.26 0.82 16.06
C TYR A 44 13.87 0.43 14.71
N HIS A 45 14.02 -0.87 14.52
CA HIS A 45 14.30 -1.45 13.22
C HIS A 45 13.01 -1.68 12.45
N ILE A 46 13.00 -1.26 11.18
CA ILE A 46 11.82 -1.21 10.33
C ILE A 46 12.06 -2.05 9.08
N ALA A 47 11.30 -3.14 8.92
CA ALA A 47 11.32 -3.91 7.68
C ALA A 47 10.75 -3.08 6.52
N THR A 48 11.50 -3.07 5.42
CA THR A 48 11.17 -2.37 4.16
C THR A 48 11.48 -3.29 2.97
N VAL A 49 10.80 -3.06 1.85
CA VAL A 49 11.13 -3.71 0.57
C VAL A 49 12.00 -2.78 -0.26
N LYS A 50 13.10 -3.31 -0.76
CA LYS A 50 14.10 -2.59 -1.54
C LYS A 50 13.45 -1.86 -2.70
N GLN A 51 13.69 -0.54 -2.78
CA GLN A 51 13.20 0.37 -3.82
C GLN A 51 11.68 0.50 -3.92
N ASP A 52 10.91 -0.05 -2.97
CA ASP A 52 9.47 0.12 -2.93
C ASP A 52 9.08 1.49 -2.33
N VAL A 53 7.83 1.90 -2.56
CA VAL A 53 7.22 3.14 -2.09
C VAL A 53 7.46 3.35 -0.59
N GLY A 54 7.31 2.30 0.22
CA GLY A 54 7.54 2.39 1.66
C GLY A 54 8.99 2.72 2.02
N GLU A 55 9.98 2.09 1.39
CA GLU A 55 11.40 2.39 1.67
C GLU A 55 11.77 3.82 1.26
N GLN A 56 11.35 4.22 0.05
CA GLN A 56 11.62 5.57 -0.48
C GLN A 56 10.99 6.65 0.40
N TYR A 57 9.77 6.42 0.88
CA TYR A 57 9.10 7.31 1.82
C TYR A 57 9.90 7.50 3.11
N MET A 58 10.32 6.41 3.74
CA MET A 58 11.10 6.49 4.98
C MET A 58 12.44 7.20 4.75
N MET A 59 13.10 6.94 3.62
CA MET A 59 14.34 7.63 3.26
C MET A 59 14.14 9.13 3.03
N ALA A 60 13.04 9.54 2.37
CA ALA A 60 12.69 10.95 2.21
C ALA A 60 12.48 11.68 3.55
N HIS A 61 12.09 10.93 4.58
CA HIS A 61 11.96 11.41 5.97
C HIS A 61 13.24 11.21 6.81
N GLY A 62 14.36 10.91 6.16
CA GLY A 62 15.68 10.85 6.80
C GLY A 62 15.98 9.55 7.55
N PHE A 63 15.27 8.46 7.29
CA PHE A 63 15.64 7.12 7.77
C PHE A 63 16.70 6.51 6.85
N GLN A 64 17.57 5.67 7.40
CA GLN A 64 18.72 5.13 6.65
C GLN A 64 18.69 3.61 6.56
N VAL A 65 18.94 3.09 5.36
CA VAL A 65 19.15 1.66 5.12
C VAL A 65 20.40 1.19 5.85
N GLY A 66 20.27 0.08 6.59
CA GLY A 66 21.34 -0.49 7.40
C GLY A 66 21.47 0.13 8.80
N LYS A 67 20.66 1.16 9.11
CA LYS A 67 20.51 1.71 10.46
C LYS A 67 19.10 1.42 10.96
N GLU A 68 18.14 2.30 10.70
CA GLU A 68 16.74 2.06 11.06
C GLU A 68 16.06 1.11 10.06
N LEU A 69 16.38 1.18 8.76
CA LEU A 69 15.68 0.40 7.74
C LEU A 69 16.39 -0.92 7.43
N GLN A 70 15.65 -2.02 7.59
CA GLN A 70 16.08 -3.37 7.28
C GLN A 70 15.50 -3.83 5.92
N SER A 71 16.14 -3.36 4.86
CA SER A 71 15.73 -3.59 3.47
C SER A 71 15.78 -5.07 3.08
N SER A 72 14.82 -5.51 2.26
CA SER A 72 14.75 -6.87 1.70
C SER A 72 14.32 -6.85 0.24
N SER A 73 14.81 -7.78 -0.57
CA SER A 73 14.46 -7.88 -2.00
C SER A 73 13.06 -8.44 -2.27
N MET A 74 12.38 -9.02 -1.28
CA MET A 74 11.05 -9.66 -1.44
C MET A 74 10.12 -9.36 -0.26
N TYR A 75 8.83 -9.17 -0.53
CA TYR A 75 7.79 -8.90 0.46
C TYR A 75 7.59 -10.03 1.47
N GLU A 76 7.70 -11.30 1.04
CA GLU A 76 7.61 -12.43 1.96
C GLU A 76 8.71 -12.40 3.03
N ASN A 77 9.86 -11.83 2.68
CA ASN A 77 10.98 -11.71 3.62
C ASN A 77 10.73 -10.58 4.64
N THR A 78 9.97 -9.52 4.31
CA THR A 78 9.68 -8.46 5.27
C THR A 78 8.70 -8.91 6.36
N TYR A 79 7.64 -9.66 5.98
CA TYR A 79 6.73 -10.23 6.98
C TYR A 79 7.43 -11.28 7.86
N ARG A 80 8.24 -12.15 7.25
CA ARG A 80 9.05 -13.11 8.00
C ARG A 80 9.99 -12.40 8.97
N LYS A 81 10.70 -11.35 8.53
CA LYS A 81 11.60 -10.57 9.40
C LYS A 81 10.89 -10.01 10.62
N LEU A 82 9.67 -9.49 10.44
CA LEU A 82 8.84 -9.01 11.56
C LEU A 82 8.56 -10.11 12.58
N LYS A 83 8.33 -11.35 12.14
CA LYS A 83 8.11 -12.50 13.05
C LYS A 83 9.39 -13.02 13.70
N VAL A 84 10.47 -13.24 12.92
CA VAL A 84 11.63 -14.05 13.36
C VAL A 84 12.99 -13.35 13.36
N ASP A 85 13.20 -12.26 12.61
CA ASP A 85 14.52 -11.60 12.46
C ASP A 85 14.61 -10.23 13.14
N HIS A 86 13.94 -10.06 14.29
CA HIS A 86 14.12 -8.90 15.18
C HIS A 86 14.05 -7.52 14.53
N VAL A 87 13.03 -7.29 13.69
CA VAL A 87 12.54 -5.93 13.44
C VAL A 87 11.28 -5.72 14.25
N GLU A 88 11.11 -4.51 14.77
CA GLU A 88 9.96 -4.19 15.60
C GLU A 88 8.80 -3.63 14.78
N LEU A 89 9.10 -3.01 13.64
CA LEU A 89 8.12 -2.39 12.77
C LEU A 89 8.22 -2.91 11.32
N TRP A 90 7.12 -2.82 10.61
CA TRP A 90 7.03 -3.10 9.18
C TRP A 90 6.17 -2.05 8.49
N ILE A 91 6.70 -1.41 7.44
CA ILE A 91 5.91 -0.52 6.58
C ILE A 91 5.26 -1.31 5.45
N SER A 92 3.94 -1.19 5.30
CA SER A 92 3.21 -1.78 4.18
C SER A 92 1.90 -1.04 3.93
N ASN A 93 1.37 -1.17 2.72
CA ASN A 93 -0.05 -0.97 2.52
C ASN A 93 -0.84 -2.11 3.19
N GLU A 94 -2.03 -1.78 3.69
CA GLU A 94 -2.85 -2.68 4.50
C GLU A 94 -3.33 -3.92 3.73
N LEU A 95 -3.68 -3.77 2.45
CA LEU A 95 -4.13 -4.89 1.61
C LEU A 95 -3.04 -5.95 1.48
N ASN A 96 -1.82 -5.51 1.17
CA ASN A 96 -0.66 -6.37 1.06
C ASN A 96 -0.31 -7.04 2.40
N ALA A 97 -0.40 -6.29 3.50
CA ALA A 97 -0.15 -6.85 4.83
C ALA A 97 -1.15 -7.97 5.17
N ILE A 98 -2.45 -7.71 5.01
CA ILE A 98 -3.52 -8.71 5.21
C ILE A 98 -3.32 -9.93 4.32
N HIS A 99 -2.99 -9.72 3.03
CA HIS A 99 -2.75 -10.81 2.10
C HIS A 99 -1.58 -11.69 2.53
N LEU A 100 -0.43 -11.09 2.87
CA LEU A 100 0.76 -11.83 3.27
C LEU A 100 0.54 -12.62 4.56
N MET A 101 -0.16 -12.05 5.54
CA MET A 101 -0.49 -12.74 6.80
C MET A 101 -1.35 -13.97 6.54
N ARG A 102 -2.46 -13.81 5.80
CA ARG A 102 -3.34 -14.94 5.45
C ARG A 102 -2.61 -16.01 4.66
N LYS A 103 -1.74 -15.61 3.71
CA LYS A 103 -0.91 -16.54 2.93
C LYS A 103 0.04 -17.36 3.81
N ASN A 104 0.44 -16.83 4.96
CA ASN A 104 1.28 -17.53 5.95
C ASN A 104 0.46 -18.24 7.05
N GLY A 105 -0.88 -18.27 6.94
CA GLY A 105 -1.76 -18.94 7.90
C GLY A 105 -2.08 -18.14 9.16
N ASP A 106 -1.72 -16.85 9.19
CA ASP A 106 -1.95 -15.96 10.33
C ASP A 106 -3.26 -15.19 10.19
N ASP A 107 -3.93 -14.94 11.32
CA ASP A 107 -5.09 -14.05 11.39
C ASP A 107 -4.62 -12.59 11.51
N PRO A 108 -4.94 -11.72 10.52
CA PRO A 108 -4.57 -10.31 10.56
C PRO A 108 -5.00 -9.56 11.81
N GLU A 109 -6.18 -9.86 12.35
CA GLU A 109 -6.73 -9.14 13.50
C GLU A 109 -6.06 -9.55 14.81
N MET A 110 -5.60 -10.80 14.89
CA MET A 110 -4.95 -11.34 16.09
C MET A 110 -3.44 -11.15 16.09
N THR A 111 -2.82 -10.96 14.93
CA THR A 111 -1.35 -11.03 14.79
C THR A 111 -0.67 -9.66 14.71
N MET A 112 -1.38 -8.59 14.35
CA MET A 112 -0.75 -7.32 14.00
C MET A 112 -1.51 -6.09 14.52
N VAL A 113 -0.75 -5.07 14.89
CA VAL A 113 -1.24 -3.76 15.35
C VAL A 113 -0.88 -2.71 14.33
N ARG A 114 -1.83 -1.81 14.04
CA ARG A 114 -1.61 -0.59 13.25
C ARG A 114 -0.96 0.45 14.16
N SER A 115 0.37 0.47 14.21
CA SER A 115 1.17 1.30 15.12
C SER A 115 1.16 2.78 14.78
N LEU A 116 1.15 3.12 13.48
CA LEU A 116 1.10 4.50 12.99
C LEU A 116 0.44 4.55 11.60
N PRO A 117 -0.63 5.34 11.39
CA PRO A 117 -1.12 5.64 10.04
C PRO A 117 -0.16 6.55 9.29
N LEU A 118 0.02 6.31 7.99
CA LEU A 118 0.84 7.13 7.09
C LEU A 118 -0.06 7.80 6.05
N PRO A 119 -0.71 8.94 6.38
CA PRO A 119 -1.70 9.57 5.50
C PRO A 119 -1.09 10.09 4.20
N GLU A 120 0.18 10.49 4.20
CA GLU A 120 0.89 10.98 3.00
C GLU A 120 1.08 9.91 1.93
N LEU A 121 1.11 8.63 2.33
CA LEU A 121 1.13 7.48 1.43
C LEU A 121 -0.27 6.92 1.14
N SER A 122 -1.26 7.35 1.92
CA SER A 122 -2.62 6.84 1.84
C SER A 122 -3.43 7.69 0.87
N SER A 123 -4.23 7.04 0.03
CA SER A 123 -5.15 7.73 -0.87
C SER A 123 -6.57 7.27 -0.59
N GLU A 124 -7.41 8.23 -0.20
CA GLU A 124 -8.86 8.08 -0.17
C GLU A 124 -9.45 8.03 -1.59
N GLU A 125 -8.74 8.59 -2.59
CA GLU A 125 -9.12 8.48 -4.00
C GLU A 125 -8.73 7.11 -4.63
N GLY A 126 -8.01 6.28 -3.86
CA GLY A 126 -7.65 4.91 -4.21
C GLY A 126 -6.56 4.73 -5.26
N LEU A 127 -6.30 3.46 -5.62
CA LEU A 127 -5.46 3.08 -6.76
C LEU A 127 -6.22 3.29 -8.06
N TYR A 128 -5.50 3.72 -9.09
CA TYR A 128 -6.05 3.89 -10.43
C TYR A 128 -5.52 2.86 -11.40
N MET A 129 -6.37 2.42 -12.34
CA MET A 129 -5.87 1.72 -13.53
C MET A 129 -5.12 2.72 -14.41
N ALA A 130 -3.90 2.39 -14.82
CA ALA A 130 -3.15 3.16 -15.81
C ALA A 130 -3.17 2.40 -17.14
N PHE A 131 -3.57 3.08 -18.22
CA PHE A 131 -3.50 2.58 -19.58
C PHE A 131 -2.30 3.19 -20.30
N SER A 132 -1.72 2.45 -21.26
CA SER A 132 -0.68 2.99 -22.14
C SER A 132 -1.23 4.17 -22.93
N PRO A 133 -0.43 5.22 -23.23
CA PRO A 133 -0.87 6.32 -24.11
C PRO A 133 -1.33 5.88 -25.50
N ALA A 134 -0.92 4.68 -25.95
CA ALA A 134 -1.33 4.11 -27.23
C ALA A 134 -2.65 3.32 -27.16
N THR A 135 -3.22 3.10 -25.97
CA THR A 135 -4.51 2.42 -25.82
C THR A 135 -5.63 3.32 -26.35
N PRO A 136 -6.48 2.86 -27.29
CA PRO A 136 -7.55 3.69 -27.83
C PRO A 136 -8.53 4.15 -26.75
N ASP A 137 -8.94 5.43 -26.80
CA ASP A 137 -9.86 6.04 -25.85
C ASP A 137 -11.16 5.23 -25.68
N ALA A 138 -11.71 4.70 -26.78
CA ALA A 138 -12.91 3.87 -26.74
C ALA A 138 -12.77 2.63 -25.84
N THR A 139 -11.56 2.07 -25.72
CA THR A 139 -11.29 0.95 -24.81
C THR A 139 -11.22 1.41 -23.37
N VAL A 140 -10.59 2.56 -23.12
CA VAL A 140 -10.51 3.17 -21.78
C VAL A 140 -11.89 3.54 -21.26
N GLU A 141 -12.72 4.19 -22.09
CA GLU A 141 -14.09 4.58 -21.71
C GLU A 141 -15.00 3.37 -21.47
N ARG A 142 -14.86 2.31 -22.27
CA ARG A 142 -15.59 1.07 -22.03
C ARG A 142 -15.20 0.43 -20.68
N PHE A 143 -13.91 0.42 -20.35
CA PHE A 143 -13.45 -0.06 -19.04
C PHE A 143 -13.99 0.79 -17.89
N ARG A 144 -13.99 2.12 -18.04
CA ARG A 144 -14.56 3.03 -17.05
C ARG A 144 -16.03 2.75 -16.80
N ALA A 145 -16.83 2.68 -17.87
CA ALA A 145 -18.26 2.44 -17.79
C ALA A 145 -18.59 1.09 -17.13
N GLU A 146 -17.87 0.03 -17.48
CA GLU A 146 -18.09 -1.29 -16.85
C GLU A 146 -17.64 -1.32 -15.39
N LEU A 147 -16.55 -0.63 -15.01
CA LEU A 147 -16.17 -0.56 -13.60
C LEU A 147 -17.22 0.19 -12.78
N ASP A 148 -17.75 1.30 -13.31
CA ASP A 148 -18.82 2.03 -12.65
C ASP A 148 -20.07 1.18 -12.47
N ARG A 149 -20.41 0.34 -13.47
CA ARG A 149 -21.52 -0.62 -13.36
C ARG A 149 -21.30 -1.64 -12.25
N ILE A 150 -20.10 -2.23 -12.17
CA ILE A 150 -19.70 -3.20 -11.14
C ILE A 150 -19.66 -2.56 -9.73
N LYS A 151 -19.35 -1.26 -9.64
CA LYS A 151 -19.45 -0.49 -8.38
C LYS A 151 -20.89 -0.33 -7.94
N GLN A 152 -21.78 0.05 -8.86
CA GLN A 152 -23.19 0.32 -8.60
C GLN A 152 -24.00 -0.95 -8.27
N ASP A 153 -23.69 -2.08 -8.90
CA ASP A 153 -24.42 -3.34 -8.69
C ASP A 153 -23.95 -4.15 -7.46
N GLY A 154 -22.95 -3.63 -6.72
CA GLY A 154 -22.44 -4.24 -5.50
C GLY A 154 -21.41 -5.35 -5.72
N THR A 155 -21.14 -5.76 -6.96
CA THR A 155 -20.10 -6.75 -7.28
C THR A 155 -18.73 -6.30 -6.79
N TYR A 156 -18.41 -5.01 -6.96
CA TYR A 156 -17.18 -4.41 -6.44
C TYR A 156 -17.03 -4.62 -4.93
N HIS A 157 -18.07 -4.28 -4.16
CA HIS A 157 -18.07 -4.41 -2.71
C HIS A 157 -17.94 -5.88 -2.28
N ALA A 158 -18.55 -6.82 -3.01
CA ALA A 158 -18.40 -8.25 -2.74
C ALA A 158 -16.96 -8.75 -2.97
N ILE A 159 -16.31 -8.30 -4.05
CA ILE A 159 -14.90 -8.60 -4.33
C ILE A 159 -14.01 -8.03 -3.22
N VAL A 160 -14.17 -6.75 -2.90
CA VAL A 160 -13.40 -6.08 -1.84
C VAL A 160 -13.59 -6.82 -0.51
N LYS A 161 -14.83 -7.11 -0.11
CA LYS A 161 -15.14 -7.86 1.12
C LYS A 161 -14.44 -9.22 1.15
N LYS A 162 -14.51 -9.99 0.07
CA LYS A 162 -13.88 -11.31 -0.03
C LYS A 162 -12.38 -11.26 0.23
N TRP A 163 -11.68 -10.27 -0.34
CA TRP A 163 -10.22 -10.16 -0.23
C TRP A 163 -9.76 -9.45 1.04
N LEU A 164 -10.56 -8.52 1.58
CA LEU A 164 -10.21 -7.77 2.78
C LEU A 164 -10.66 -8.42 4.08
N GLN A 165 -11.90 -8.89 4.16
CA GLN A 165 -12.49 -9.39 5.41
C GLN A 165 -12.34 -10.91 5.57
N GLY A 166 -11.94 -11.62 4.50
CA GLY A 166 -11.79 -13.08 4.54
C GLY A 166 -13.14 -13.79 4.71
N PRO A 167 -13.20 -15.12 4.63
CA PRO A 167 -14.40 -15.86 5.05
C PRO A 167 -14.61 -15.63 6.54
N SER A 168 -15.84 -15.26 6.94
CA SER A 168 -16.26 -15.40 8.33
C SER A 168 -16.29 -16.89 8.65
N HIS A 169 -15.38 -17.36 9.52
CA HIS A 169 -15.42 -18.71 10.06
C HIS A 169 -16.18 -18.73 11.38
#